data_AF-A0A929BKG5-F1
#
_entry.id   AF-A0A929BKG5-F1
#
_cell.length_a   1.000
_cell.length_b   1.000
_cell.length_c   1.000
_cell.angle_alpha   90.00
_cell.angle_beta   90.00
_cell.angle_gamma   90.00
#
_symmetry.space_group_name_H-M   'P 1'
#
loop_
_entity.id
_entity.type
_entity.pdbx_description
1 polymer ?
#
loop_
_entity_poly.entity_id
_entity_poly.type
_entity_poly.pdbx_seq_one_letter_code
_entity_poly.pdbx_strand_id
1 'polypeptide(L)'
;IPHPHTPTPPHSHTPPLPHPTFRLTPAGAAFLGLAEPPPEPEPAPLALRSDFTVLAPPARRYERFQLARVADWVRTPTLHSPFSTLFVYRLTPTSLERARRQGIPVARVLEFLGRVTSAPVPHSSKVALMRWETRGAEVRLEQAVLLRLSSEKLMAQVTASPLTRRFIREQVGPAVALVRERDWPDLVSALGEMGLLPDVFALEENNAD
;
A
#
# COMPACT_ATOMS: atom_id res chain seq x y z
N ILE A 1 -64.12 6.11 49.60
CA ILE A 1 -62.90 6.69 49.01
C ILE A 1 -63.02 6.59 47.48
N PRO A 2 -63.34 7.68 46.76
CA PRO A 2 -63.28 7.71 45.30
C PRO A 2 -62.01 8.43 44.79
N HIS A 3 -61.46 7.93 43.69
CA HIS A 3 -60.20 8.36 43.06
C HIS A 3 -60.28 9.77 42.44
N PRO A 4 -59.19 10.55 42.47
CA PRO A 4 -59.12 11.84 41.77
C PRO A 4 -58.87 11.65 40.27
N HIS A 5 -59.57 12.45 39.46
CA HIS A 5 -59.35 12.60 38.02
C HIS A 5 -57.93 13.12 37.73
N THR A 6 -57.17 12.40 36.91
CA THR A 6 -55.89 12.87 36.35
C THR A 6 -56.16 13.79 35.15
N PRO A 7 -55.57 14.99 35.07
CA PRO A 7 -55.68 15.82 33.88
C PRO A 7 -54.81 15.28 32.74
N THR A 8 -55.36 15.29 31.53
CA THR A 8 -54.69 14.94 30.26
C THR A 8 -53.52 15.90 29.98
N PRO A 9 -52.33 15.42 29.58
CA PRO A 9 -51.22 16.31 29.26
C PRO A 9 -51.46 17.06 27.94
N PRO A 10 -50.93 18.30 27.80
CA PRO A 10 -51.09 19.07 26.57
C PRO A 10 -50.29 18.45 25.42
N HIS A 11 -50.85 18.53 24.21
CA HIS A 11 -50.22 18.09 22.97
C HIS A 11 -48.83 18.73 22.81
N SER A 12 -47.79 17.89 22.83
CA SER A 12 -46.42 18.30 22.54
C SER A 12 -46.32 18.73 21.08
N HIS A 13 -46.18 20.03 20.87
CA HIS A 13 -45.89 20.62 19.56
C HIS A 13 -44.43 20.29 19.21
N THR A 14 -44.21 19.21 18.45
CA THR A 14 -42.89 18.89 17.91
C THR A 14 -42.47 20.03 16.96
N PRO A 15 -41.33 20.70 17.17
CA PRO A 15 -40.86 21.71 16.23
C PRO A 15 -40.56 21.06 14.88
N PRO A 16 -40.89 21.71 13.74
CA PRO A 16 -40.55 21.16 12.43
C PRO A 16 -39.03 20.99 12.31
N LEU A 17 -38.61 19.85 11.79
CA LEU A 17 -37.20 19.58 11.51
C LEU A 17 -36.65 20.68 10.57
N PRO A 18 -35.42 21.18 10.80
CA PRO A 18 -34.86 22.22 9.96
C PRO A 18 -34.81 21.76 8.50
N HIS A 19 -35.34 22.58 7.59
CA HIS A 19 -35.24 22.32 6.16
C HIS A 19 -33.76 22.29 5.74
N PRO A 20 -33.32 21.31 4.93
CA PRO A 20 -31.94 21.27 4.46
C PRO A 20 -31.67 22.53 3.64
N THR A 21 -30.90 23.44 4.22
CA THR A 21 -30.49 24.68 3.56
C THR A 21 -29.20 24.38 2.81
N PHE A 22 -29.18 24.65 1.50
CA PHE A 22 -27.99 24.54 0.67
C PHE A 22 -27.53 25.93 0.24
N ARG A 23 -26.24 26.09 0.00
CA ARG A 23 -25.65 27.31 -0.56
C ARG A 23 -24.70 26.91 -1.67
N LEU A 24 -24.71 27.67 -2.77
CA LEU A 24 -23.70 27.51 -3.82
C LEU A 24 -22.31 27.80 -3.27
N THR A 25 -21.35 26.94 -3.61
CA THR A 25 -19.94 27.25 -3.38
C THR A 25 -19.54 28.45 -4.25
N PRO A 26 -18.47 29.19 -3.91
CA PRO A 26 -17.96 30.26 -4.76
C PRO A 26 -17.70 29.80 -6.21
N ALA A 27 -17.13 28.60 -6.37
CA ALA A 27 -16.93 27.99 -7.69
C ALA A 27 -18.24 27.67 -8.41
N GLY A 28 -19.27 27.17 -7.71
CA GLY A 28 -20.59 26.89 -8.29
C GLY A 28 -21.33 28.17 -8.72
N ALA A 29 -21.24 29.24 -7.92
CA ALA A 29 -21.80 30.54 -8.30
C ALA A 29 -21.10 31.12 -9.54
N ALA A 30 -19.77 31.03 -9.60
CA ALA A 30 -19.01 31.48 -10.77
C ALA A 30 -19.32 30.66 -12.03
N PHE A 31 -19.45 29.34 -11.91
CA PHE A 31 -19.84 28.47 -13.04
C PHE A 31 -21.20 28.86 -13.64
N LEU A 32 -22.12 29.34 -12.80
CA LEU A 32 -23.44 29.81 -13.21
C LEU A 32 -23.46 31.28 -13.70
N GLY A 33 -22.31 31.95 -13.74
CA GLY A 33 -22.23 33.38 -14.09
C GLY A 33 -22.78 34.32 -13.01
N LEU A 34 -22.98 33.83 -11.79
CA LEU A 34 -23.53 34.59 -10.66
C LEU A 34 -22.44 35.29 -9.82
N ALA A 35 -21.18 34.95 -10.04
CA ALA A 35 -20.02 35.51 -9.37
C ALA A 35 -18.78 35.47 -10.28
N GLU A 36 -17.72 36.19 -9.92
CA GLU A 36 -16.42 36.00 -10.56
C GLU A 36 -15.78 34.68 -10.08
N PRO A 37 -14.99 34.00 -10.94
CA PRO A 37 -14.28 32.80 -10.55
C PRO A 37 -13.30 33.12 -9.41
N PRO A 38 -13.30 32.36 -8.30
CA PRO A 38 -12.28 32.52 -7.28
C PRO A 38 -10.90 32.19 -7.88
N PRO A 39 -9.81 32.81 -7.40
CA PRO A 39 -8.47 32.44 -7.83
C PRO A 39 -8.20 30.98 -7.47
N GLU A 40 -7.86 30.16 -8.46
CA GLU A 40 -7.49 28.77 -8.23
C GLU A 40 -6.03 28.73 -7.74
N PRO A 41 -5.77 28.24 -6.51
CA PRO A 41 -4.41 28.17 -6.01
C PRO A 41 -3.59 27.21 -6.87
N GLU A 42 -2.36 27.60 -7.21
CA GLU A 42 -1.49 26.67 -7.91
C GLU A 42 -1.24 25.43 -7.03
N PRO A 43 -1.51 24.22 -7.54
CA PRO A 43 -1.33 23.02 -6.72
C PRO A 43 0.12 22.87 -6.30
N ALA A 44 0.39 22.36 -5.10
CA ALA A 44 1.77 22.05 -4.72
C ALA A 44 2.42 21.07 -5.75
N PRO A 45 3.73 21.17 -5.98
CA PRO A 45 4.46 20.21 -6.82
C PRO A 45 4.50 18.82 -6.17
N LEU A 46 4.95 17.83 -6.94
CA LEU A 46 5.20 16.48 -6.42
C LEU A 46 6.48 16.48 -5.55
N ALA A 47 6.60 15.47 -4.69
CA ALA A 47 7.82 15.23 -3.92
C ALA A 47 8.31 13.80 -4.15
N LEU A 48 9.54 13.66 -4.66
CA LEU A 48 10.22 12.37 -4.77
C LEU A 48 11.12 12.17 -3.56
N ARG A 49 10.97 11.04 -2.89
CA ARG A 49 11.81 10.59 -1.78
C ARG A 49 12.90 9.64 -2.27
N SER A 50 13.94 9.48 -1.46
CA SER A 50 15.10 8.61 -1.75
C SER A 50 14.75 7.11 -1.80
N ASP A 51 13.64 6.70 -1.20
CA ASP A 51 13.08 5.35 -1.18
C ASP A 51 12.21 5.02 -2.42
N PHE A 52 12.28 5.87 -3.46
CA PHE A 52 11.50 5.79 -4.69
C PHE A 52 10.01 6.05 -4.54
N THR A 53 9.60 6.60 -3.38
CA THR A 53 8.22 7.04 -3.14
C THR A 53 7.99 8.42 -3.75
N VAL A 54 6.93 8.57 -4.53
CA VAL A 54 6.47 9.85 -5.06
C VAL A 54 5.16 10.23 -4.39
N LEU A 55 5.16 11.40 -3.75
CA LEU A 55 3.99 12.00 -3.13
C LEU A 55 3.37 13.01 -4.10
N ALA A 56 2.08 12.85 -4.37
CA ALA A 56 1.36 13.70 -5.31
C ALA A 56 0.11 14.32 -4.67
N PRO A 57 -0.05 15.66 -4.73
CA PRO A 57 -1.25 16.32 -4.27
C PRO A 57 -2.52 15.94 -5.08
N PRO A 58 -3.71 15.94 -4.47
CA PRO A 58 -4.97 15.64 -5.15
C PRO A 58 -5.30 16.58 -6.32
N ALA A 59 -4.79 17.80 -6.32
CA ALA A 59 -5.05 18.78 -7.38
C ALA A 59 -4.16 18.59 -8.63
N ARG A 60 -3.02 17.87 -8.54
CA ARG A 60 -2.11 17.57 -9.65
C ARG A 60 -2.61 16.39 -10.52
N ARG A 61 -3.81 16.53 -11.09
CA ARG A 61 -4.54 15.43 -11.77
C ARG A 61 -3.77 14.85 -12.96
N TYR A 62 -3.20 15.70 -13.80
CA TYR A 62 -2.48 15.26 -14.99
C TYR A 62 -1.18 14.52 -14.63
N GLU A 63 -0.41 15.07 -13.69
CA GLU A 63 0.84 14.46 -13.21
C GLU A 63 0.58 13.13 -12.51
N ARG A 64 -0.52 13.00 -11.75
CA ARG A 64 -0.95 11.70 -11.19
C ARG A 64 -1.29 10.69 -12.27
N PHE A 65 -1.97 11.11 -13.34
CA PHE A 65 -2.24 10.23 -14.48
C PHE A 65 -0.93 9.76 -15.14
N GLN A 66 0.03 10.67 -15.34
CA GLN A 66 1.35 10.30 -15.89
C GLN A 66 2.11 9.35 -14.94
N LEU A 67 2.10 9.62 -13.62
CA LEU A 67 2.72 8.75 -12.62
C LEU A 67 2.14 7.34 -12.62
N ALA A 68 0.82 7.19 -12.71
CA ALA A 68 0.16 5.89 -12.68
C ALA A 68 0.60 4.95 -13.83
N ARG A 69 1.16 5.50 -14.91
CA ARG A 69 1.73 4.69 -16.01
C ARG A 69 3.10 4.11 -15.68
N VAL A 70 3.86 4.78 -14.81
CA VAL A 70 5.29 4.48 -14.55
C VAL A 70 5.59 4.06 -13.11
N ALA A 71 4.64 4.23 -12.20
CA ALA A 71 4.73 3.90 -10.78
C ALA A 71 3.54 3.06 -10.32
N ASP A 72 3.73 2.28 -9.26
CA ASP A 72 2.65 1.56 -8.59
C ASP A 72 1.90 2.52 -7.66
N TRP A 73 0.58 2.40 -7.63
CA TRP A 73 -0.25 3.16 -6.70
C TRP A 73 -0.27 2.43 -5.35
N VAL A 74 0.21 3.09 -4.30
CA VAL A 74 0.31 2.53 -2.95
C VAL A 74 -0.85 2.96 -2.06
N ARG A 75 -1.19 4.26 -2.08
CA ARG A 75 -2.21 4.80 -1.16
C ARG A 75 -2.95 6.00 -1.75
N THR A 76 -4.23 6.08 -1.43
CA THR A 76 -5.11 7.22 -1.70
C THR A 76 -5.25 8.07 -0.43
N PRO A 77 -5.37 9.41 -0.54
CA PRO A 77 -5.75 10.24 0.58
C PRO A 77 -7.07 9.78 1.18
N THR A 78 -7.21 9.85 2.51
CA THR A 78 -8.47 9.54 3.18
C THR A 78 -9.05 10.79 3.81
N LEU A 79 -10.36 11.01 3.64
CA LEU A 79 -11.05 12.21 4.12
C LEU A 79 -11.05 12.34 5.66
N HIS A 80 -10.82 11.24 6.37
CA HIS A 80 -10.89 11.16 7.84
C HIS A 80 -9.53 11.16 8.54
N SER A 81 -8.41 11.21 7.79
CA SER A 81 -7.07 11.23 8.39
C SER A 81 -6.33 12.52 8.01
N PRO A 82 -6.04 13.41 8.98
CA PRO A 82 -5.26 14.62 8.70
C PRO A 82 -3.82 14.30 8.28
N PHE A 83 -3.37 13.05 8.48
CA PHE A 83 -2.03 12.59 8.13
C PHE A 83 -1.94 11.96 6.73
N SER A 84 -3.08 11.70 6.05
CA SER A 84 -3.12 11.08 4.72
C SER A 84 -3.76 12.01 3.69
N THR A 85 -3.08 13.11 3.37
CA THR A 85 -3.56 14.14 2.44
C THR A 85 -3.04 13.98 1.00
N LEU A 86 -2.06 13.08 0.78
CA LEU A 86 -1.35 12.91 -0.49
C LEU A 86 -1.55 11.51 -1.06
N PHE A 87 -1.60 11.42 -2.39
CA PHE A 87 -1.47 10.14 -3.08
C PHE A 87 -0.04 9.66 -2.98
N VAL A 88 0.13 8.37 -2.73
CA VAL A 88 1.44 7.73 -2.61
C VAL A 88 1.62 6.79 -3.78
N TYR A 89 2.66 7.03 -4.56
CA TYR A 89 3.12 6.17 -5.64
C TYR A 89 4.52 5.64 -5.32
N ARG A 90 4.89 4.50 -5.90
CA ARG A 90 6.22 3.93 -5.75
C ARG A 90 6.76 3.47 -7.08
N LEU A 91 7.96 3.91 -7.44
CA LEU A 91 8.67 3.36 -8.59
C LEU A 91 9.24 2.00 -8.18
N THR A 92 8.91 0.96 -8.95
CA THR A 92 9.37 -0.41 -8.71
C THR A 92 9.92 -1.00 -10.01
N PRO A 93 10.76 -2.05 -9.94
CA PRO A 93 11.16 -2.79 -11.14
C PRO A 93 9.96 -3.20 -12.01
N THR A 94 8.86 -3.63 -11.38
CA THR A 94 7.62 -4.04 -12.07
C THR A 94 6.94 -2.85 -12.76
N SER A 95 6.82 -1.71 -12.08
CA SER A 95 6.17 -0.51 -12.63
C SER A 95 6.97 0.08 -13.80
N LEU A 96 8.30 0.04 -13.70
CA LEU A 96 9.20 0.51 -14.74
C LEU A 96 9.24 -0.44 -15.94
N GLU A 97 9.17 -1.76 -15.71
CA GLU A 97 9.05 -2.73 -16.81
C GLU A 97 7.73 -2.53 -17.56
N ARG A 98 6.64 -2.26 -16.83
CA ARG A 98 5.36 -1.86 -17.43
C ARG A 98 5.52 -0.59 -18.27
N ALA A 99 6.21 0.43 -17.77
CA ALA A 99 6.48 1.66 -18.51
C ALA A 99 7.29 1.40 -19.80
N ARG A 100 8.35 0.58 -19.71
CA ARG A 100 9.21 0.20 -20.83
C ARG A 100 8.41 -0.48 -21.95
N ARG A 101 7.52 -1.40 -21.61
CA ARG A 101 6.61 -2.07 -22.57
C ARG A 101 5.64 -1.12 -23.26
N GLN A 102 5.35 0.03 -22.64
CA GLN A 102 4.54 1.11 -23.24
C GLN A 102 5.40 2.12 -24.03
N GLY A 103 6.68 1.84 -24.28
CA GLY A 103 7.58 2.76 -24.98
C GLY A 103 8.00 3.98 -24.16
N ILE A 104 7.97 3.89 -22.83
CA ILE A 104 8.42 4.95 -21.93
C ILE A 104 9.78 4.53 -21.33
N PRO A 105 10.92 5.06 -21.84
CA PRO A 105 12.23 4.76 -21.28
C PRO A 105 12.44 5.46 -19.93
N VAL A 106 13.38 4.96 -19.13
CA VAL A 106 13.67 5.54 -17.80
C VAL A 106 14.15 6.98 -17.90
N ALA A 107 14.90 7.33 -18.95
CA ALA A 107 15.28 8.72 -19.23
C ALA A 107 14.07 9.67 -19.27
N ARG A 108 12.97 9.26 -19.89
CA ARG A 108 11.72 10.05 -19.97
C ARG A 108 11.00 10.10 -18.61
N VAL A 109 11.09 9.05 -17.81
CA VAL A 109 10.60 9.06 -16.42
C VAL A 109 11.37 10.07 -15.57
N LEU A 110 12.70 10.10 -15.68
CA LEU A 110 13.56 11.03 -14.96
C LEU A 110 13.32 12.49 -15.38
N GLU A 111 13.16 12.74 -16.68
CA GLU A 111 12.80 14.06 -17.21
C GLU A 111 11.43 14.52 -16.68
N PHE A 112 10.43 13.64 -16.72
CA PHE A 112 9.12 13.90 -16.15
C PHE A 112 9.22 14.27 -14.66
N LEU A 113 9.92 13.46 -13.85
CA LEU A 113 10.09 13.70 -12.42
C LEU A 113 10.78 15.04 -12.17
N GLY A 114 11.88 15.34 -12.86
CA GLY A 114 12.60 16.60 -12.71
C GLY A 114 11.78 17.85 -13.06
N ARG A 115 10.76 17.72 -13.91
CA ARG A 115 9.84 18.82 -14.27
C ARG A 115 8.73 19.04 -13.24
N VAL A 116 8.26 17.98 -12.59
CA VAL A 116 7.05 18.02 -11.74
C VAL A 116 7.35 18.04 -10.24
N THR A 117 8.59 17.75 -9.84
CA THR A 117 9.01 17.79 -8.44
C THR A 117 9.57 19.15 -8.03
N SER A 118 9.36 19.55 -6.77
CA SER A 118 9.94 20.80 -6.23
C SER A 118 11.46 20.78 -6.12
N ALA A 119 12.03 19.60 -5.84
CA ALA A 119 13.46 19.38 -5.71
C ALA A 119 13.98 18.57 -6.91
N PRO A 120 15.26 18.71 -7.27
CA PRO A 120 15.90 17.83 -8.23
C PRO A 120 15.77 16.36 -7.82
N VAL A 121 15.70 15.48 -8.81
CA VAL A 121 15.72 14.03 -8.57
C VAL A 121 17.01 13.66 -7.82
N PRO A 122 16.92 12.96 -6.66
CA PRO A 122 18.11 12.58 -5.90
C PRO A 122 19.08 11.77 -6.76
N HIS A 123 20.38 12.03 -6.61
CA HIS A 123 21.42 11.36 -7.39
C HIS A 123 21.34 9.83 -7.26
N SER A 124 21.13 9.33 -6.04
CA SER A 124 20.95 7.89 -5.77
C SER A 124 19.77 7.30 -6.55
N SER A 125 18.63 7.99 -6.60
CA SER A 125 17.47 7.57 -7.35
C SER A 125 17.76 7.53 -8.86
N LYS A 126 18.43 8.55 -9.39
CA LYS A 126 18.84 8.59 -10.80
C LYS A 126 19.75 7.40 -11.15
N VAL A 127 20.78 7.15 -10.34
CA VAL A 127 21.73 6.04 -10.54
C VAL A 127 21.00 4.69 -10.49
N ALA A 128 20.14 4.48 -9.50
CA ALA A 128 19.42 3.22 -9.34
C ALA A 128 18.47 2.95 -10.51
N LEU A 129 17.72 3.95 -10.97
CA LEU A 129 16.79 3.81 -12.10
C LEU A 129 17.53 3.52 -13.42
N MET A 130 18.63 4.24 -13.70
CA MET A 130 19.47 3.98 -14.88
C MET A 130 20.16 2.61 -14.82
N ARG A 131 20.63 2.21 -13.64
CA ARG A 131 21.24 0.89 -13.42
C ARG A 131 20.22 -0.23 -13.68
N TRP A 132 18.99 -0.06 -13.19
CA TRP A 132 17.90 -0.99 -13.47
C TRP A 132 17.55 -1.07 -14.96
N GLU A 133 17.56 0.06 -15.69
CA GLU A 133 17.29 0.05 -17.15
C GLU A 133 18.31 -0.80 -17.92
N THR A 134 19.57 -0.78 -17.49
CA THR A 134 20.68 -1.49 -18.17
C THR A 134 20.85 -2.94 -17.70
N ARG A 135 20.62 -3.22 -16.41
CA ARG A 135 20.94 -4.53 -15.79
C ARG A 135 19.72 -5.31 -15.32
N GLY A 136 18.53 -4.70 -15.32
CA GLY A 136 17.34 -5.26 -14.72
C GLY A 136 17.40 -5.28 -13.19
N ALA A 137 16.59 -6.14 -12.57
CA ALA A 137 16.54 -6.29 -11.12
C ALA A 137 17.73 -7.14 -10.62
N GLU A 138 18.71 -6.49 -9.99
CA GLU A 138 19.87 -7.16 -9.37
C GLU A 138 19.65 -7.55 -7.90
N VAL A 139 18.65 -6.97 -7.24
CA VAL A 139 18.34 -7.21 -5.82
C VAL A 139 16.85 -7.53 -5.67
N ARG A 140 16.53 -8.55 -4.86
CA ARG A 140 15.16 -8.97 -4.54
C ARG A 140 15.02 -9.14 -3.03
N LEU A 141 13.91 -8.62 -2.50
CA LEU A 141 13.47 -8.84 -1.14
C LEU A 141 12.17 -9.64 -1.20
N GLU A 142 12.05 -10.66 -0.36
CA GLU A 142 10.82 -11.45 -0.22
C GLU A 142 10.58 -11.83 1.24
N GLN A 143 9.30 -11.90 1.61
CA GLN A 143 8.86 -12.42 2.90
C GLN A 143 8.80 -13.95 2.81
N ALA A 144 9.41 -14.63 3.78
CA ALA A 144 9.48 -16.08 3.82
C ALA A 144 9.61 -16.57 5.27
N VAL A 145 9.12 -17.77 5.53
CA VAL A 145 9.33 -18.47 6.80
C VAL A 145 10.59 -19.33 6.67
N LEU A 146 11.44 -19.26 7.69
CA LEU A 146 12.69 -20.01 7.73
C LEU A 146 12.51 -21.28 8.56
N LEU A 147 12.64 -22.45 7.94
CA LEU A 147 12.79 -23.73 8.65
C LEU A 147 14.27 -23.95 8.95
N ARG A 148 14.61 -23.98 10.24
CA ARG A 148 15.95 -24.31 10.73
C ARG A 148 15.93 -25.65 11.44
N LEU A 149 16.83 -26.55 11.05
CA LEU A 149 17.00 -27.84 11.69
C LEU A 149 18.36 -27.91 12.39
N SER A 150 18.49 -28.79 13.38
CA SER A 150 19.72 -28.93 14.15
C SER A 150 20.86 -29.60 13.39
N SER A 151 20.58 -30.27 12.27
CA SER A 151 21.59 -30.93 11.43
C SER A 151 21.15 -31.09 9.98
N GLU A 152 22.14 -31.23 9.08
CA GLU A 152 21.93 -31.57 7.66
C GLU A 152 21.26 -32.93 7.49
N LYS A 153 21.56 -33.90 8.37
CA LYS A 153 20.93 -35.22 8.36
C LYS A 153 19.41 -35.15 8.59
N LEU A 154 18.94 -34.25 9.46
CA LEU A 154 17.51 -34.01 9.63
C LEU A 154 16.91 -33.30 8.41
N MET A 155 17.63 -32.34 7.81
CA MET A 155 17.18 -31.70 6.58
C MET A 155 16.99 -32.70 5.44
N ALA A 156 17.90 -33.67 5.28
CA ALA A 156 17.75 -34.74 4.31
C ALA A 156 16.50 -35.60 4.58
N GLN A 157 16.21 -35.94 5.85
CA GLN A 157 15.01 -36.69 6.22
C GLN A 157 13.71 -35.92 5.92
N VAL A 158 13.65 -34.64 6.31
CA VAL A 158 12.49 -33.77 6.08
C VAL A 158 12.29 -33.49 4.59
N THR A 159 13.36 -33.41 3.79
CA THR A 159 13.26 -33.19 2.34
C THR A 159 12.87 -34.46 1.58
N ALA A 160 13.27 -35.64 2.07
CA ALA A 160 12.91 -36.93 1.47
C ALA A 160 11.46 -37.35 1.76
N SER A 161 10.89 -36.88 2.88
CA SER A 161 9.53 -37.26 3.30
C SER A 161 8.45 -36.62 2.43
N PRO A 162 7.50 -37.39 1.87
CA PRO A 162 6.36 -36.85 1.11
C PRO A 162 5.46 -35.90 1.92
N LEU A 163 5.42 -36.06 3.25
CA LEU A 163 4.60 -35.25 4.15
C LEU A 163 5.08 -33.79 4.19
N THR A 164 6.39 -33.59 4.22
CA THR A 164 7.04 -32.30 4.46
C THR A 164 7.65 -31.66 3.21
N ARG A 165 8.10 -32.46 2.23
CA ARG A 165 8.80 -31.94 1.04
C ARG A 165 8.01 -30.90 0.24
N ARG A 166 6.67 -30.97 0.25
CA ARG A 166 5.78 -30.06 -0.47
C ARG A 166 5.77 -28.64 0.09
N PHE A 167 6.15 -28.49 1.37
CA PHE A 167 6.20 -27.21 2.06
C PHE A 167 7.57 -26.52 1.90
N ILE A 168 8.60 -27.29 1.55
CA ILE A 168 9.95 -26.76 1.26
C ILE A 168 9.92 -26.08 -0.11
N ARG A 169 10.12 -24.77 -0.11
CA ARG A 169 10.21 -23.99 -1.36
C ARG A 169 11.63 -24.02 -1.93
N GLU A 170 12.61 -23.79 -1.08
CA GLU A 170 14.02 -23.67 -1.47
C GLU A 170 14.91 -24.00 -0.28
N GLN A 171 15.99 -24.75 -0.50
CA GLN A 171 17.00 -24.99 0.51
C GLN A 171 18.13 -23.95 0.35
N VAL A 172 18.28 -23.07 1.34
CA VAL A 172 19.25 -21.95 1.31
C VAL A 172 20.54 -22.26 2.08
N GLY A 173 20.60 -23.42 2.74
CA GLY A 173 21.81 -23.94 3.37
C GLY A 173 21.68 -25.40 3.82
N PRO A 174 22.73 -26.01 4.38
CA PRO A 174 22.74 -27.45 4.70
C PRO A 174 21.64 -27.89 5.67
N ALA A 175 21.25 -27.01 6.61
CA ALA A 175 20.20 -27.27 7.59
C ALA A 175 19.12 -26.16 7.63
N VAL A 176 19.00 -25.37 6.56
CA VAL A 176 18.12 -24.21 6.49
C VAL A 176 17.35 -24.18 5.18
N ALA A 177 16.02 -24.03 5.27
CA ALA A 177 15.14 -23.97 4.12
C ALA A 177 14.09 -22.87 4.25
N LEU A 178 13.60 -22.39 3.12
CA LEU A 178 12.50 -21.44 3.01
C LEU A 178 11.18 -22.19 2.83
N VAL A 179 10.16 -21.73 3.54
CA VAL A 179 8.79 -22.23 3.55
C VAL A 179 7.86 -21.04 3.28
N ARG A 180 6.71 -21.31 2.64
CA ARG A 180 5.71 -20.26 2.46
C ARG A 180 5.03 -19.96 3.78
N GLU A 181 4.74 -18.69 4.03
CA GLU A 181 4.10 -18.25 5.28
C GLU A 181 2.74 -18.91 5.52
N ARG A 182 1.91 -19.09 4.49
CA ARG A 182 0.64 -19.82 4.63
C ARG A 182 0.78 -21.31 4.96
N ASP A 183 1.95 -21.90 4.71
CA ASP A 183 2.16 -23.36 4.75
C ASP A 183 2.83 -23.79 6.08
N TRP A 184 3.32 -22.85 6.90
CA TRP A 184 4.05 -23.19 8.13
C TRP A 184 3.19 -23.91 9.19
N PRO A 185 1.88 -23.61 9.38
CA PRO A 185 1.07 -24.35 10.37
C PRO A 185 0.93 -25.82 10.01
N ASP A 186 0.66 -26.11 8.73
CA ASP A 186 0.55 -27.49 8.23
C ASP A 186 1.90 -28.23 8.28
N LEU A 187 3.00 -27.51 8.06
CA LEU A 187 4.34 -28.06 8.22
C LEU A 187 4.61 -28.45 9.68
N VAL A 188 4.12 -27.69 10.66
CA VAL A 188 4.26 -28.05 12.09
C VAL A 188 3.57 -29.38 12.38
N SER A 189 2.35 -29.56 11.89
CA SER A 189 1.63 -30.84 12.03
C SER A 189 2.38 -31.99 11.34
N ALA A 190 2.86 -31.79 10.11
CA ALA A 190 3.60 -32.80 9.36
C ALA A 190 4.94 -33.18 10.01
N LEU A 191 5.64 -32.22 10.61
CA LEU A 191 6.85 -32.49 11.40
C LEU A 191 6.51 -33.27 12.68
N GLY A 192 5.39 -32.96 13.33
CA GLY A 192 4.88 -33.72 14.47
C GLY A 192 4.61 -35.19 14.13
N GLU A 193 4.02 -35.48 12.98
CA GLU A 193 3.84 -36.85 12.47
C GLU A 193 5.17 -37.59 12.23
N MET A 194 6.25 -36.84 11.94
CA MET A 194 7.61 -37.38 11.83
C MET A 194 8.32 -37.52 13.19
N GLY A 195 7.65 -37.20 14.30
CA GLY A 195 8.24 -37.21 15.64
C GLY A 195 9.16 -36.03 15.93
N LEU A 196 9.07 -34.96 15.14
CA LEU A 196 9.83 -33.72 15.33
C LEU A 196 8.89 -32.64 15.87
N LEU A 197 9.11 -32.19 17.10
CA LEU A 197 8.36 -31.08 17.68
C LEU A 197 9.05 -29.76 17.32
N PRO A 198 8.45 -28.90 16.45
CA PRO A 198 9.08 -27.66 16.05
C PRO A 198 8.91 -26.59 17.12
N ASP A 199 9.97 -25.81 17.36
CA ASP A 199 9.91 -24.59 18.16
C ASP A 199 9.51 -23.42 17.24
N VAL A 200 8.33 -22.84 17.47
CA VAL A 200 7.77 -21.75 16.66
C VAL A 200 8.07 -20.43 17.34
N PHE A 201 8.96 -19.64 16.75
CA PHE A 201 9.37 -18.35 17.29
C PHE A 201 9.02 -17.21 16.32
N ALA A 202 8.37 -16.15 16.83
CA ALA A 202 8.04 -14.92 16.10
C ALA A 202 7.17 -15.09 14.82
N LEU A 203 6.41 -16.19 14.71
CA LEU A 203 5.46 -16.41 13.61
C LEU A 203 3.99 -16.19 14.02
N GLU A 204 3.70 -16.05 15.32
CA GLU A 204 2.33 -15.92 15.85
C GLU A 204 1.83 -14.47 15.86
N GLU A 205 2.72 -13.47 15.97
CA GLU A 205 2.34 -12.05 16.04
C GLU A 205 1.82 -11.48 14.71
N ASN A 206 2.19 -12.08 13.56
CA ASN A 206 1.82 -11.57 12.23
C ASN A 206 0.44 -12.05 11.73
N ASN A 207 -0.21 -13.00 12.41
CA ASN A 207 -1.52 -13.55 12.01
C ASN A 207 -2.70 -12.90 12.76
N ALA A 208 -2.44 -11.92 13.62
CA ALA A 208 -3.45 -11.19 14.37
C ALA A 208 -3.66 -9.79 13.78
N ASP A 209 -4.10 -9.70 12.53
CA ASP A 209 -4.71 -8.50 11.93
C ASP A 209 -5.55 -8.83 10.68
#